data_AF-A0A8T6SBR3-F1
#
_entry.id   AF-A0A8T6SBR3-F1
#
_cell.length_a   1.000
_cell.length_b   1.000
_cell.length_c   1.000
_cell.angle_alpha   90.00
_cell.angle_beta   90.00
_cell.angle_gamma   90.00
#
_symmetry.space_group_name_H-M   'P 1'
#
loop_
_entity.id
_entity.type
_entity.pdbx_description
1 polymer ?
#
loop_
_entity_poly.entity_id
_entity_poly.type
_entity_poly.pdbx_seq_one_letter_code
_entity_poly.pdbx_strand_id
1 'polypeptide(L)'
;MGIGTEGMLNMREVELKLLSELMKNSRRSDRELARDIGSSQPTVSRTRKRLEKEGYIKEYTMIPDFSRIGYELMALTFLRLGKFYGPEEIREIRNKIREKLETAPSEIVLFQKGIGLDYHGMIISFHKDYADSRK
;
A
#
# COMPACT_ATOMS: atom_id res chain seq x y z
N MET A 1 -15.53 -0.72 13.40
CA MET A 1 -15.46 -1.56 12.18
C MET A 1 -14.11 -2.25 12.17
N GLY A 2 -14.13 -3.55 12.46
CA GLY A 2 -12.94 -4.34 12.69
C GLY A 2 -12.00 -4.33 11.49
N ILE A 3 -10.71 -4.34 11.77
CA ILE A 3 -9.74 -4.92 10.85
C ILE A 3 -10.20 -6.36 10.61
N GLY A 4 -10.75 -6.64 9.43
CA GLY A 4 -11.32 -7.94 9.09
C GLY A 4 -10.23 -9.01 9.10
N THR A 5 -10.06 -9.68 10.24
CA THR A 5 -9.37 -10.96 10.36
C THR A 5 -10.07 -12.07 9.57
N GLU A 6 -11.32 -11.85 9.13
CA GLU A 6 -12.10 -12.77 8.29
C GLU A 6 -11.44 -13.06 6.92
N GLY A 7 -10.67 -12.12 6.35
CA GLY A 7 -9.94 -12.35 5.09
C GLY A 7 -8.63 -13.14 5.26
N MET A 8 -8.01 -13.07 6.44
CA MET A 8 -6.77 -13.79 6.76
C MET A 8 -7.01 -15.30 6.93
N LEU A 9 -8.24 -15.70 7.25
CA LEU A 9 -8.59 -17.08 7.60
C LEU A 9 -8.84 -18.02 6.42
N ASN A 10 -8.80 -17.55 5.16
CA ASN A 10 -9.11 -18.41 4.00
C ASN A 10 -8.27 -18.16 2.74
N MET A 11 -7.00 -17.76 2.87
CA MET A 11 -6.08 -17.71 1.72
C MET A 11 -5.45 -19.09 1.46
N ARG A 12 -5.46 -19.53 0.21
CA ARG A 12 -4.80 -20.78 -0.18
C ARG A 12 -3.28 -20.59 -0.22
N GLU A 13 -2.52 -21.65 0.03
CA GLU A 13 -1.05 -21.61 0.06
C GLU A 13 -0.45 -21.01 -1.24
N VAL A 14 -1.01 -21.35 -2.40
CA VAL A 14 -0.59 -20.82 -3.71
C VAL A 14 -0.72 -19.29 -3.77
N GLU A 15 -1.70 -18.71 -3.09
CA GLU A 15 -1.98 -17.28 -3.10
C GLU A 15 -0.96 -16.53 -2.23
N LEU A 16 -0.64 -17.10 -1.06
CA LEU A 16 0.42 -16.59 -0.19
C LEU A 16 1.79 -16.64 -0.88
N LYS A 17 2.11 -17.77 -1.54
CA LYS A 17 3.34 -17.91 -2.34
C LYS A 17 3.40 -16.89 -3.47
N LEU A 18 2.29 -16.70 -4.19
CA LEU A 18 2.21 -15.71 -5.27
C LEU A 18 2.46 -14.29 -4.76
N LEU A 19 1.81 -13.89 -3.66
CA LEU A 19 2.06 -12.57 -3.05
C LEU A 19 3.51 -12.41 -2.62
N SER A 20 4.09 -13.43 -1.96
CA SER A 20 5.50 -13.43 -1.56
C SER A 20 6.44 -13.21 -2.75
N GLU A 21 6.25 -13.94 -3.85
CA GLU A 21 7.10 -13.79 -5.03
C GLU A 21 6.89 -12.45 -5.76
N LEU A 22 5.66 -11.93 -5.78
CA LEU A 22 5.36 -10.61 -6.31
C LEU A 22 5.99 -9.47 -5.49
N MET A 23 6.04 -9.60 -4.16
CA MET A 23 6.71 -8.62 -3.29
C MET A 23 8.22 -8.59 -3.52
N LYS A 24 8.83 -9.73 -3.87
CA LYS A 24 10.26 -9.78 -4.23
C LYS A 24 10.52 -9.16 -5.61
N ASN A 25 9.69 -9.49 -6.59
CA ASN A 25 9.78 -8.93 -7.94
C ASN A 25 8.43 -9.03 -8.66
N SER A 26 7.71 -7.91 -8.72
CA SER A 26 6.38 -7.83 -9.33
C SER A 26 6.39 -7.94 -10.86
N ARG A 27 7.55 -7.72 -11.51
CA ARG A 27 7.70 -7.76 -12.98
C ARG A 27 7.77 -9.17 -13.55
N ARG A 28 7.85 -10.18 -12.69
CA ARG A 28 7.93 -11.59 -13.10
C ARG A 28 6.69 -12.02 -13.88
N SER A 29 6.92 -12.76 -14.94
CA SER A 29 5.84 -13.34 -15.75
C SER A 29 5.08 -14.42 -14.97
N ASP A 30 3.81 -14.62 -15.30
CA ASP A 30 3.00 -15.70 -14.70
C ASP A 30 3.62 -17.08 -14.94
N ARG A 31 4.35 -17.26 -16.06
CA ARG A 31 5.07 -18.50 -16.38
C ARG A 31 6.22 -18.76 -15.42
N GLU A 32 7.04 -17.75 -15.14
CA GLU A 32 8.15 -17.88 -14.18
C GLU A 32 7.63 -18.12 -12.77
N LEU A 33 6.58 -17.41 -12.36
CA LEU A 33 5.94 -17.59 -11.06
C LEU A 33 5.33 -18.98 -10.93
N ALA A 34 4.66 -19.48 -11.97
CA ALA A 34 4.08 -20.82 -11.98
C ALA A 34 5.14 -21.91 -11.76
N ARG A 35 6.29 -21.80 -12.43
CA ARG A 35 7.41 -22.73 -12.27
C ARG A 35 7.92 -22.74 -10.83
N ASP A 36 8.12 -21.57 -10.23
CA ASP A 36 8.75 -21.46 -8.91
C ASP A 36 7.77 -21.75 -7.76
N ILE A 37 6.47 -21.48 -7.95
CA ILE A 37 5.41 -21.76 -6.96
C ILE A 37 4.96 -23.24 -7.02
N GLY A 38 5.26 -23.95 -8.12
CA GLY A 38 4.78 -25.31 -8.35
C GLY A 38 3.30 -25.36 -8.75
N SER A 39 2.87 -24.41 -9.57
CA SER A 39 1.48 -24.31 -10.06
C SER A 39 1.43 -24.21 -11.59
N SER A 40 0.24 -24.27 -12.17
CA SER A 40 0.07 -24.03 -13.61
C SER A 40 0.05 -22.53 -13.91
N GLN A 41 0.55 -22.12 -15.07
CA GLN A 41 0.48 -20.72 -15.52
C GLN A 41 -0.96 -20.19 -15.53
N PRO A 42 -1.98 -20.90 -16.06
CA PRO A 42 -3.38 -20.47 -15.96
C PRO A 42 -3.87 -20.27 -14.52
N THR A 43 -3.44 -21.11 -13.58
CA THR A 43 -3.78 -20.97 -12.16
C THR A 43 -3.20 -19.67 -11.59
N VAL A 44 -1.93 -19.38 -11.86
CA VAL A 44 -1.27 -18.15 -11.40
C VAL A 44 -1.94 -16.91 -12.01
N SER A 45 -2.17 -16.89 -13.32
CA SER A 45 -2.84 -15.76 -13.98
C SER A 45 -4.23 -15.48 -13.42
N ARG A 46 -5.04 -16.52 -13.20
CA ARG A 46 -6.38 -16.38 -12.59
C ARG A 46 -6.29 -15.88 -11.15
N THR A 47 -5.33 -16.40 -10.39
CA THR A 47 -5.12 -16.02 -8.99
C THR A 47 -4.67 -14.58 -8.86
N ARG A 48 -3.67 -14.15 -9.64
CA ARG A 48 -3.19 -12.76 -9.67
C ARG A 48 -4.32 -11.79 -9.96
N LYS A 49 -5.07 -12.00 -11.05
CA LYS A 49 -6.21 -11.16 -11.44
C LYS A 49 -7.29 -11.09 -10.35
N ARG A 50 -7.54 -12.21 -9.67
CA ARG A 50 -8.49 -12.28 -8.55
C ARG A 50 -8.00 -11.45 -7.37
N LEU A 51 -6.74 -11.61 -6.96
CA LEU A 51 -6.13 -10.87 -5.84
C LEU A 51 -6.09 -9.35 -6.11
N GLU A 52 -5.84 -8.94 -7.37
CA GLU A 52 -5.96 -7.55 -7.81
C GLU A 52 -7.41 -7.06 -7.71
N LYS A 53 -8.37 -7.81 -8.30
CA LYS A 53 -9.79 -7.44 -8.30
C LYS A 53 -10.38 -7.33 -6.89
N GLU A 54 -10.00 -8.23 -6.00
CA GLU A 54 -10.49 -8.26 -4.61
C GLU A 54 -9.73 -7.30 -3.69
N GLY A 55 -8.71 -6.60 -4.19
CA GLY A 55 -7.98 -5.58 -3.43
C GLY A 55 -6.94 -6.12 -2.44
N TYR A 56 -6.57 -7.40 -2.55
CA TYR A 56 -5.40 -7.94 -1.85
C TYR A 56 -4.10 -7.34 -2.40
N ILE A 57 -4.04 -7.17 -3.73
CA ILE A 57 -2.99 -6.40 -4.41
C ILE A 57 -3.59 -5.03 -4.72
N LYS A 58 -3.19 -4.01 -3.95
CA LYS A 58 -3.72 -2.65 -4.09
C LYS A 58 -3.07 -1.89 -5.25
N GLU A 59 -1.76 -2.06 -5.41
CA GLU A 59 -0.95 -1.35 -6.39
C GLU A 59 0.35 -2.10 -6.66
N TYR A 60 0.96 -1.80 -7.80
CA TYR A 60 2.34 -2.18 -8.11
C TYR A 60 3.16 -0.89 -8.18
N THR A 61 4.01 -0.70 -7.17
CA THR A 61 4.84 0.51 -7.07
C THR A 61 6.32 0.18 -7.31
N MET A 62 7.09 1.20 -7.71
CA MET A 62 8.54 1.15 -7.71
C MET A 62 9.06 2.08 -6.61
N ILE A 63 10.14 1.66 -5.95
CA ILE A 63 10.83 2.48 -4.96
C ILE A 63 12.09 3.01 -5.66
N PRO A 64 12.11 4.28 -6.10
CA PRO A 64 13.31 4.87 -6.66
C PRO A 64 14.34 5.17 -5.57
N ASP A 65 15.57 5.47 -5.99
CA ASP A 65 16.52 6.13 -5.10
C ASP A 65 16.10 7.60 -4.93
N PHE A 66 15.32 7.86 -3.88
CA PHE A 66 14.77 9.18 -3.56
C PHE A 66 15.87 10.25 -3.44
N SER A 67 17.06 9.89 -2.94
CA SER A 67 18.18 10.83 -2.81
C SER A 67 18.70 11.30 -4.17
N ARG A 68 18.78 10.40 -5.15
CA ARG A 68 19.27 10.71 -6.51
C ARG A 68 18.31 11.56 -7.32
N ILE A 69 17.02 11.55 -6.97
CA ILE A 69 15.99 12.36 -7.64
C ILE A 69 15.69 13.67 -6.87
N GLY A 70 16.51 13.99 -5.85
CA GLY A 70 16.50 15.28 -5.17
C GLY A 70 15.59 15.37 -3.95
N TYR A 71 15.15 14.23 -3.40
CA TYR A 71 14.49 14.19 -2.10
C TYR A 71 15.51 13.97 -0.99
N GLU A 72 15.61 14.94 -0.09
CA GLU A 72 16.58 14.91 1.00
C GLU A 72 15.93 14.59 2.36
N LEU A 73 14.59 14.63 2.44
CA LEU A 73 13.86 14.45 3.68
C LEU A 73 12.75 13.40 3.54
N MET A 74 12.77 12.39 4.42
CA MET A 74 11.65 11.50 4.65
C MET A 74 10.94 11.90 5.94
N ALA A 75 9.63 12.17 5.87
CA ALA A 75 8.80 12.50 7.01
C ALA A 75 7.78 11.38 7.29
N LEU A 76 7.75 10.95 8.55
CA LEU A 76 6.74 10.05 9.11
C LEU A 76 5.71 10.89 9.86
N THR A 77 4.52 11.02 9.28
CA THR A 77 3.44 11.81 9.87
C THR A 77 2.42 10.88 10.49
N PHE A 78 2.28 10.95 11.82
CA PHE A 78 1.29 10.16 12.56
C PHE A 78 0.00 10.96 12.74
N LEU A 79 -1.12 10.37 12.34
CA LEU A 79 -2.43 11.01 12.38
C LEU A 79 -3.24 10.51 13.56
N ARG A 80 -3.62 11.43 14.46
CA ARG A 80 -4.58 11.14 15.51
C ARG A 80 -5.97 11.47 14.99
N LEU A 81 -6.68 10.45 14.53
CA LEU A 81 -8.11 10.58 14.23
C LEU A 81 -8.87 10.71 15.57
N GLY A 82 -9.64 11.78 15.76
CA GLY A 82 -10.49 11.96 16.95
C GLY A 82 -11.53 10.84 17.10
N LYS A 83 -12.13 10.74 18.30
CA LYS A 83 -13.10 9.68 18.67
C LYS A 83 -14.47 9.76 17.95
N PHE A 84 -14.67 10.71 17.04
CA PHE A 84 -15.97 11.01 16.42
C PHE A 84 -15.89 11.11 14.90
N TYR A 85 -15.34 10.08 14.25
CA TYR A 85 -15.45 9.96 12.81
C TYR A 85 -16.21 8.68 12.48
N GLY A 86 -17.45 8.85 12.05
CA GLY A 86 -18.24 7.80 11.43
C GLY A 86 -17.57 7.30 10.15
N PRO A 87 -18.06 6.18 9.58
CA PRO A 87 -17.48 5.58 8.37
C PRO A 87 -17.34 6.57 7.20
N GLU A 88 -18.28 7.51 7.07
CA GLU A 88 -18.28 8.52 5.99
C GLU A 88 -17.24 9.62 6.20
N GLU A 89 -17.03 10.12 7.42
CA GLU A 89 -16.00 11.15 7.66
C GLU A 89 -14.58 10.58 7.51
N ILE A 90 -14.37 9.31 7.88
CA ILE A 90 -13.09 8.62 7.59
C ILE A 90 -12.88 8.51 6.06
N ARG A 91 -13.95 8.29 5.30
CA ARG A 91 -13.91 8.20 3.85
C ARG A 91 -13.60 9.57 3.22
N GLU A 92 -14.20 10.65 3.74
CA GLU A 92 -13.89 12.01 3.31
C GLU A 92 -12.45 12.41 3.64
N ILE A 93 -11.96 12.11 4.84
CA ILE A 93 -10.55 12.35 5.21
C ILE A 93 -9.63 11.59 4.26
N ARG A 94 -9.93 10.32 3.97
CA ARG A 94 -9.16 9.52 3.00
C ARG A 94 -9.20 10.13 1.60
N ASN A 95 -10.36 10.60 1.14
CA ASN A 95 -10.50 11.21 -0.18
C ASN A 95 -9.76 12.55 -0.25
N LYS A 96 -9.85 13.40 0.77
CA LYS A 96 -9.09 14.66 0.84
C LYS A 96 -7.59 14.42 0.93
N ILE A 97 -7.17 13.40 1.68
CA ILE A 97 -5.78 12.97 1.68
C ILE A 97 -5.41 12.54 0.25
N ARG A 98 -6.18 11.67 -0.41
CA ARG A 98 -5.94 11.24 -1.80
C ARG A 98 -5.92 12.41 -2.81
N GLU A 99 -6.82 13.37 -2.71
CA GLU A 99 -6.87 14.52 -3.61
C GLU A 99 -5.67 15.47 -3.38
N LYS A 100 -5.31 15.71 -2.10
CA LYS A 100 -4.09 16.45 -1.75
C LYS A 100 -2.83 15.69 -2.19
N LEU A 101 -2.86 14.36 -2.19
CA LEU A 101 -1.81 13.48 -2.71
C LEU A 101 -1.65 13.56 -4.22
N GLU A 102 -2.75 13.71 -4.96
CA GLU A 102 -2.74 13.83 -6.43
C GLU A 102 -2.30 15.21 -6.91
N THR A 103 -2.42 16.24 -6.06
CA THR A 103 -2.17 17.65 -6.40
C THR A 103 -0.84 18.20 -5.86
N ALA A 104 -0.21 17.51 -4.90
CA ALA A 104 1.09 17.91 -4.35
C ALA A 104 2.23 17.08 -4.96
N PRO A 105 3.27 17.71 -5.51
CA PRO A 105 4.47 17.01 -5.98
C PRO A 105 5.39 16.49 -4.85
N SER A 106 4.97 16.55 -3.59
CA SER A 106 5.68 15.96 -2.44
C SER A 106 5.23 14.50 -2.25
N GLU A 107 6.07 13.60 -2.76
CA GLU A 107 5.81 12.18 -3.01
C GLU A 107 5.50 11.39 -1.73
N ILE A 108 4.23 11.23 -1.43
CA ILE A 108 3.75 10.30 -0.41
C ILE A 108 3.70 8.89 -1.00
N VAL A 109 4.53 8.02 -0.45
CA VAL A 109 4.70 6.65 -0.93
C VAL A 109 3.70 5.71 -0.27
N LEU A 110 3.24 6.02 0.95
CA LEU A 110 2.42 5.10 1.72
C LEU A 110 1.53 5.80 2.75
N PHE A 111 0.23 5.49 2.70
CA PHE A 111 -0.72 5.73 3.79
C PHE A 111 -1.17 4.39 4.39
N GLN A 112 -0.95 4.21 5.69
CA GLN A 112 -1.49 3.06 6.42
C GLN A 112 -2.35 3.50 7.58
N LYS A 113 -3.52 2.86 7.71
CA LYS A 113 -4.33 2.94 8.92
C LYS A 113 -3.81 1.90 9.90
N GLY A 114 -3.50 2.31 11.12
CA GLY A 114 -3.01 1.44 12.18
C GLY A 114 -3.27 2.07 13.53
N ILE A 115 -3.46 1.26 14.56
CA ILE A 115 -3.62 1.73 15.94
C ILE A 115 -2.31 1.44 16.66
N GLY A 116 -1.62 2.49 17.08
CA GLY A 116 -0.36 2.40 17.81
C GLY A 116 0.08 3.76 18.31
N LEU A 117 0.69 3.83 19.50
CA LEU A 117 1.16 5.07 20.13
C LEU A 117 0.09 6.18 20.23
N ASP A 118 -1.18 5.83 20.46
CA ASP A 118 -2.34 6.77 20.44
C ASP A 118 -2.56 7.50 19.10
N TYR A 119 -2.05 6.95 18.00
CA TYR A 119 -2.32 7.36 16.64
C TYR A 119 -3.16 6.32 15.91
N HIS A 120 -3.88 6.78 14.88
CA HIS A 120 -4.85 5.99 14.11
C HIS A 120 -4.46 5.84 12.64
N GLY A 121 -3.32 6.42 12.23
CA GLY A 121 -2.76 6.29 10.90
C GLY A 121 -1.34 6.85 10.81
N MET A 122 -0.64 6.45 9.76
CA MET A 122 0.71 6.90 9.43
C MET A 122 0.82 7.20 7.94
N ILE A 123 1.49 8.30 7.62
CA ILE A 123 1.87 8.72 6.27
C ILE A 123 3.40 8.69 6.18
N ILE A 124 3.93 8.11 5.10
CA ILE A 124 5.34 8.22 4.72
C ILE A 124 5.42 9.14 3.51
N SER A 125 6.14 10.25 3.65
CA SER A 125 6.26 11.29 2.63
C SER A 125 7.72 11.69 2.39
N PHE A 126 8.07 11.97 1.13
CA PHE A 126 9.38 12.46 0.72
C PHE A 126 9.29 13.91 0.25
N HIS A 127 10.24 14.73 0.71
CA HIS A 127 10.30 16.18 0.47
C HIS A 127 11.72 16.57 0.05
N LYS A 128 11.84 17.59 -0.81
CA LYS A 128 13.15 18.07 -1.27
C LYS A 128 13.92 18.76 -0.15
N ASP A 129 13.20 19.51 0.68
CA ASP A 129 13.75 20.24 1.82
C ASP A 129 12.73 20.35 2.96
N TYR A 130 13.15 20.93 4.09
CA TYR A 130 12.30 21.10 5.27
C TYR A 130 11.18 22.14 5.08
N ALA A 131 11.37 23.15 4.24
CA ALA A 131 10.35 24.17 3.97
C ALA A 131 9.18 23.59 3.13
N ASP A 132 9.47 22.61 2.29
CA ASP A 132 8.49 21.85 1.50
C ASP A 132 7.60 20.97 2.40
N SER A 133 8.16 20.42 3.48
CA SER A 133 7.43 19.52 4.41
C SER A 133 6.27 20.16 5.20
N ARG A 134 6.15 21.50 5.20
CA ARG A 134 5.10 22.23 5.95
C ARG A 134 3.87 22.62 5.11
N LYS A 135 3.87 22.39 3.79
CA LYS A 135 2.76 22.72 2.87
C LYS A 135 1.76 21.56 2.76
#